data_AF-A0A537J6J2-F1
#
_entry.id   AF-A0A537J6J2-F1
#
_cell.length_a   1.000
_cell.length_b   1.000
_cell.length_c   1.000
_cell.angle_alpha   90.00
_cell.angle_beta   90.00
_cell.angle_gamma   90.00
#
_symmetry.space_group_name_H-M   'P 1'
#
loop_
_entity.id
_entity.type
_entity.pdbx_description
1 polymer ?
#
loop_
_entity_poly.entity_id
_entity_poly.type
_entity_poly.pdbx_seq_one_letter_code
_entity_poly.pdbx_strand_id
1 'polypeptide(L)'
;LLVDTFTEFYYPSIGRAAVRLLETAGCEVLLAPAGCCGRPMISNGLLDGAQALAQANTRRLRRVADDGIPIVGLEPSCTVTLKDEYPDLVPGDAAEAVARQTFMIEEFLVHLHERGVRLPFAHRARTVLLHGHCHQKALVGTQPSLAALRWLPGAAVREVDSGCCGMAGSFGFEAEHYAVSLAMGERVLFKAIRDLPPDAVVVAAGASCRQQILHGTGRRALHLVEALADTLEAPS
;
A
#
# COMPACT_ATOMS: atom_id res chain seq x y z
N LEU A 1 7.89 2.27 -10.34
CA LEU A 1 7.14 1.40 -9.41
C LEU A 1 8.11 0.67 -8.49
N LEU A 2 8.03 0.94 -7.20
CA LEU A 2 8.70 0.17 -6.16
C LEU A 2 7.92 -1.13 -5.96
N VAL A 3 8.49 -2.23 -6.45
CA VAL A 3 7.95 -3.57 -6.25
C VAL A 3 8.56 -4.12 -4.97
N ASP A 4 7.81 -4.06 -3.87
CA ASP A 4 8.24 -4.63 -2.60
C ASP A 4 8.28 -6.17 -2.66
N THR A 5 8.95 -6.79 -1.69
CA THR A 5 9.16 -8.24 -1.65
C THR A 5 7.85 -9.05 -1.60
N PHE A 6 6.78 -8.53 -1.01
CA PHE A 6 5.49 -9.23 -1.02
C PHE A 6 4.87 -9.16 -2.40
N THR A 7 4.87 -8.00 -3.04
CA THR A 7 4.38 -7.84 -4.40
C THR A 7 5.17 -8.69 -5.39
N GLU A 8 6.50 -8.72 -5.30
CA GLU A 8 7.36 -9.45 -6.23
C GLU A 8 7.16 -10.97 -6.14
N PHE A 9 7.22 -11.53 -4.93
CA PHE A 9 7.33 -12.98 -4.75
C PHE A 9 6.01 -13.67 -4.37
N TYR A 10 5.04 -12.97 -3.76
CA TYR A 10 3.82 -13.58 -3.23
C TYR A 10 2.55 -13.12 -3.95
N TYR A 11 2.46 -11.84 -4.29
CA TYR A 11 1.25 -11.23 -4.86
C TYR A 11 1.54 -10.44 -6.15
N PRO A 12 2.15 -11.05 -7.18
CA PRO A 12 2.53 -10.34 -8.40
C PRO A 12 1.32 -9.83 -9.21
N SER A 13 0.10 -10.31 -8.93
CA SER A 13 -1.12 -9.72 -9.48
C SER A 13 -1.30 -8.25 -9.11
N ILE A 14 -0.89 -7.86 -7.89
CA ILE A 14 -0.99 -6.49 -7.40
C ILE A 14 -0.05 -5.58 -8.21
N GLY A 15 1.19 -6.01 -8.42
CA GLY A 15 2.15 -5.27 -9.25
C GLY A 15 1.65 -5.09 -10.69
N ARG A 16 1.11 -6.16 -11.30
CA ARG A 16 0.52 -6.08 -12.65
C ARG A 16 -0.71 -5.15 -12.71
N ALA A 17 -1.57 -5.16 -11.69
CA ALA A 17 -2.70 -4.25 -11.60
C ALA A 17 -2.25 -2.79 -11.45
N ALA A 18 -1.20 -2.53 -10.67
CA ALA A 18 -0.62 -1.20 -10.52
C ALA A 18 -0.02 -0.70 -11.85
N VAL A 19 0.74 -1.54 -12.56
CA VAL A 19 1.27 -1.20 -13.90
C VAL A 19 0.12 -0.84 -14.84
N ARG A 20 -0.92 -1.70 -14.92
CA ARG A 20 -2.09 -1.44 -15.77
C ARG A 20 -2.75 -0.10 -15.48
N LEU A 21 -2.94 0.25 -14.21
CA LEU A 21 -3.52 1.54 -13.81
C LEU A 21 -2.64 2.72 -14.22
N LEU A 22 -1.34 2.65 -13.93
CA LEU A 22 -0.40 3.70 -14.22
C LEU A 22 -0.24 3.93 -15.73
N GLU A 23 -0.16 2.85 -16.51
CA GLU A 23 -0.11 2.94 -17.98
C GLU A 23 -1.42 3.47 -18.56
N THR A 24 -2.58 3.07 -18.01
CA THR A 24 -3.87 3.67 -18.41
C THR A 24 -3.96 5.15 -18.04
N ALA A 25 -3.25 5.58 -16.98
CA ALA A 25 -3.10 6.98 -16.61
C ALA A 25 -2.09 7.74 -17.49
N GLY A 26 -1.51 7.10 -18.52
CA GLY A 26 -0.55 7.70 -19.44
C GLY A 26 0.89 7.72 -18.93
N CYS A 27 1.21 6.96 -17.87
CA CYS A 27 2.58 6.85 -17.36
C CYS A 27 3.35 5.72 -18.05
N GLU A 28 4.64 5.94 -18.33
CA GLU A 28 5.58 4.85 -18.56
C GLU A 28 6.04 4.28 -17.21
N VAL A 29 5.94 2.96 -17.02
CA VAL A 29 6.26 2.33 -15.74
C VAL A 29 7.63 1.65 -15.78
N LEU A 30 8.59 2.22 -15.04
CA LEU A 30 9.89 1.61 -14.78
C LEU A 30 9.87 0.88 -13.43
N LEU A 31 10.55 -0.25 -13.31
CA LEU A 31 10.76 -0.91 -12.02
C LEU A 31 11.87 -0.17 -11.25
N ALA A 32 11.59 0.20 -10.01
CA ALA A 32 12.55 0.90 -9.18
C ALA A 32 13.70 -0.06 -8.83
N PRO A 33 14.97 0.33 -8.99
CA PRO A 33 16.13 -0.53 -8.71
C PRO A 33 16.41 -0.64 -7.21
N ALA A 34 15.44 -1.10 -6.41
CA ALA A 34 15.56 -1.26 -4.97
C ALA A 34 15.53 -2.75 -4.56
N GLY A 35 16.18 -3.08 -3.45
CA GLY A 35 15.98 -4.35 -2.76
C GLY A 35 14.89 -4.23 -1.68
N CYS A 36 14.89 -5.18 -0.73
CA CYS A 36 14.04 -5.09 0.46
C CYS A 36 14.21 -3.73 1.16
N CYS A 37 13.10 -3.14 1.61
CA CYS A 37 13.06 -1.83 2.26
C CYS A 37 13.72 -1.81 3.65
N GLY A 38 13.94 -2.98 4.29
CA GLY A 38 14.56 -3.06 5.62
C GLY A 38 13.59 -2.89 6.80
N ARG A 39 12.30 -2.64 6.54
CA ARG A 39 11.27 -2.46 7.59
C ARG A 39 11.27 -3.53 8.69
N PRO A 40 11.40 -4.84 8.39
CA PRO A 40 11.45 -5.86 9.45
C PRO A 40 12.66 -5.69 10.37
N MET A 41 13.82 -5.26 9.83
CA MET A 41 15.01 -5.02 10.65
C MET A 41 14.79 -3.83 11.59
N ILE A 42 14.17 -2.74 11.10
CA ILE A 42 13.83 -1.57 11.91
C ILE A 42 12.91 -1.97 13.08
N SER A 43 11.82 -2.69 12.79
CA SER A 43 10.86 -3.12 13.82
C SER A 43 11.45 -4.08 14.86
N ASN A 44 12.52 -4.81 14.53
CA ASN A 44 13.21 -5.74 15.43
C ASN A 44 14.47 -5.13 16.08
N GLY A 45 14.74 -3.83 15.89
CA GLY A 45 15.91 -3.16 16.47
C GLY A 45 17.25 -3.54 15.82
N LEU A 46 17.24 -4.18 14.65
CA LEU A 46 18.44 -4.56 13.89
C LEU A 46 18.94 -3.38 13.03
N LEU A 47 19.27 -2.27 13.69
CA LEU A 47 19.48 -0.96 13.03
C LEU A 47 20.71 -0.92 12.12
N ASP A 48 21.80 -1.60 12.45
CA ASP A 48 23.01 -1.63 11.60
C ASP A 48 22.71 -2.24 10.23
N GLY A 49 21.95 -3.34 10.22
CA GLY A 49 21.50 -4.00 8.99
C GLY A 49 20.50 -3.16 8.22
N ALA A 50 19.56 -2.51 8.92
CA ALA A 50 18.60 -1.60 8.32
C ALA A 50 19.30 -0.41 7.65
N GLN A 51 20.29 0.18 8.32
CA GLN A 51 21.09 1.29 7.81
C GLN A 51 21.89 0.87 6.57
N ALA A 52 22.54 -0.30 6.59
CA ALA A 52 23.27 -0.81 5.42
C ALA A 52 22.35 -1.00 4.20
N LEU A 53 21.14 -1.53 4.40
CA LEU A 53 20.13 -1.66 3.34
C LEU A 53 19.63 -0.30 2.85
N ALA A 54 19.34 0.63 3.77
CA ALA A 54 18.91 1.98 3.45
C ALA A 54 19.96 2.71 2.61
N GLN A 55 21.24 2.60 2.96
CA GLN A 55 22.35 3.19 2.18
C GLN A 55 22.45 2.57 0.78
N ALA A 56 22.32 1.25 0.67
CA ALA A 56 22.38 0.56 -0.62
C ALA A 56 21.20 0.96 -1.53
N ASN A 57 19.99 0.98 -0.99
CA ASN A 57 18.79 1.37 -1.73
C ASN A 57 18.83 2.85 -2.12
N THR A 58 19.27 3.72 -1.21
CA THR A 58 19.45 5.16 -1.49
C THR A 58 20.41 5.37 -2.66
N ARG A 59 21.57 4.69 -2.67
CA ARG A 59 22.52 4.77 -3.80
C ARG A 59 21.90 4.34 -5.13
N ARG A 60 21.10 3.27 -5.14
CA ARG A 60 20.46 2.77 -6.37
C ARG A 60 19.32 3.66 -6.86
N LEU A 61 18.56 4.24 -5.94
CA LEU A 61 17.42 5.10 -6.23
C LEU A 61 17.81 6.56 -6.50
N ARG A 62 19.03 6.97 -6.13
CA ARG A 62 19.49 8.36 -6.22
C ARG A 62 19.24 8.97 -7.59
N ARG A 63 19.64 8.28 -8.67
CA ARG A 63 19.46 8.79 -10.03
C ARG A 63 17.99 8.98 -10.40
N VAL A 64 17.13 8.03 -10.02
CA VAL A 64 15.67 8.12 -10.24
C VAL A 64 15.11 9.36 -9.54
N ALA A 65 15.54 9.61 -8.31
CA ALA A 65 15.11 10.76 -7.54
C ALA A 65 15.62 12.10 -8.09
N ASP A 66 16.90 12.18 -8.48
CA ASP A 66 17.51 13.38 -9.08
C ASP A 66 16.89 13.73 -10.44
N ASP A 67 16.52 12.72 -11.24
CA ASP A 67 15.82 12.90 -12.53
C ASP A 67 14.34 13.33 -12.34
N GLY A 68 13.88 13.48 -11.10
CA GLY A 68 12.51 13.92 -10.79
C GLY A 68 11.45 12.84 -11.00
N ILE A 69 11.85 11.57 -11.12
CA ILE A 69 10.95 10.46 -11.43
C ILE A 69 10.28 9.95 -10.13
N PRO A 70 8.93 9.91 -10.06
CA PRO A 70 8.23 9.42 -8.87
C PRO A 70 8.51 7.94 -8.57
N ILE A 71 8.90 7.66 -7.33
CA ILE A 71 9.06 6.32 -6.76
C ILE A 71 7.75 5.94 -6.07
N VAL A 72 6.89 5.24 -6.81
CA VAL A 72 5.55 4.89 -6.34
C VAL A 72 5.55 3.50 -5.69
N GLY A 73 5.14 3.40 -4.42
CA GLY A 73 5.08 2.14 -3.66
C GLY A 73 3.66 1.62 -3.41
N LEU A 74 3.55 0.30 -3.21
CA LEU A 74 2.28 -0.41 -3.02
C LEU A 74 2.08 -0.88 -1.57
N GLU A 75 3.12 -1.44 -0.95
CA GLU A 75 3.11 -1.84 0.45
C GLU A 75 3.37 -0.62 1.35
N PRO A 76 2.39 -0.15 2.17
CA PRO A 76 2.54 1.05 2.97
C PRO A 76 3.75 1.02 3.89
N SER A 77 4.06 -0.14 4.51
CA SER A 77 5.20 -0.21 5.42
C SER A 77 6.53 0.05 4.71
N CYS A 78 6.73 -0.50 3.50
CA CYS A 78 7.94 -0.24 2.73
C CYS A 78 7.98 1.18 2.18
N THR A 79 6.86 1.72 1.71
CA THR A 79 6.81 3.10 1.19
C THR A 79 7.15 4.11 2.30
N VAL A 80 6.59 3.95 3.50
CA VAL A 80 6.93 4.79 4.66
C VAL A 80 8.41 4.64 5.03
N THR A 81 8.97 3.44 4.96
CA THR A 81 10.41 3.24 5.28
C THR A 81 11.30 4.10 4.39
N LEU A 82 11.02 4.17 3.09
CA LEU A 82 11.77 5.01 2.16
C LEU A 82 11.49 6.51 2.36
N LYS A 83 10.23 6.86 2.69
CA LYS A 83 9.74 8.25 2.74
C LYS A 83 10.08 8.97 4.04
N ASP A 84 10.14 8.25 5.16
CA ASP A 84 10.23 8.83 6.50
C ASP A 84 11.46 8.33 7.26
N GLU A 85 11.78 7.03 7.16
CA GLU A 85 12.82 6.41 8.02
C GLU A 85 14.22 6.43 7.38
N TYR A 86 14.31 6.40 6.05
CA TYR A 86 15.60 6.47 5.35
C TYR A 86 16.39 7.75 5.64
N PRO A 87 15.79 8.96 5.66
CA PRO A 87 16.49 10.18 6.05
C PRO A 87 17.15 10.10 7.43
N ASP A 88 16.52 9.44 8.40
CA ASP A 88 17.06 9.25 9.75
C ASP A 88 18.20 8.23 9.79
N LEU A 89 18.10 7.15 9.00
CA LEU A 89 19.12 6.10 8.93
C LEU A 89 20.34 6.51 8.09
N VAL A 90 20.15 7.35 7.07
CA VAL A 90 21.18 7.74 6.10
C VAL A 90 21.20 9.25 5.96
N PRO A 91 21.92 9.97 6.85
CA PRO A 91 21.98 11.42 6.80
C PRO A 91 22.52 11.93 5.46
N GLY A 92 21.90 12.99 4.94
CA GLY A 92 22.33 13.74 3.77
C GLY A 92 21.33 13.72 2.60
N ASP A 93 21.58 14.60 1.63
CA ASP A 93 20.66 14.93 0.53
C ASP A 93 20.17 13.73 -0.28
N ALA A 94 20.94 12.63 -0.33
CA ALA A 94 20.58 11.47 -1.12
C ALA A 94 19.32 10.77 -0.61
N ALA A 95 19.24 10.52 0.70
CA ALA A 95 18.09 9.88 1.30
C ALA A 95 16.88 10.81 1.28
N GLU A 96 17.10 12.10 1.53
CA GLU A 96 16.03 13.11 1.44
C GLU A 96 15.47 13.24 0.02
N ALA A 97 16.31 13.21 -1.02
CA ALA A 97 15.86 13.25 -2.40
C ALA A 97 14.97 12.03 -2.74
N VAL A 98 15.39 10.84 -2.33
CA VAL A 98 14.60 9.60 -2.47
C VAL A 98 13.27 9.71 -1.72
N ALA A 99 13.31 10.19 -0.48
CA ALA A 99 12.12 10.36 0.36
C ALA A 99 11.12 11.35 -0.27
N ARG A 100 11.58 12.50 -0.77
CA ARG A 100 10.74 13.50 -1.45
C ARG A 100 10.08 12.95 -2.71
N GLN A 101 10.75 12.04 -3.43
CA GLN A 101 10.19 11.40 -4.61
C GLN A 101 9.45 10.10 -4.33
N THR A 102 9.30 9.69 -3.07
CA THR A 102 8.56 8.48 -2.71
C THR A 102 7.09 8.81 -2.39
N PHE A 103 6.17 8.10 -3.04
CA PHE A 103 4.73 8.27 -2.89
C PHE A 103 4.04 6.92 -2.70
N MET A 104 2.99 6.86 -1.88
CA MET A 104 2.03 5.76 -1.96
C MET A 104 1.25 5.88 -3.27
N ILE A 105 0.84 4.74 -3.84
CA ILE A 105 0.13 4.72 -5.12
C ILE A 105 -1.14 5.57 -5.10
N GLU A 106 -1.90 5.55 -4.00
CA GLU A 106 -3.11 6.37 -3.85
C GLU A 106 -2.83 7.88 -3.85
N GLU A 107 -1.71 8.32 -3.24
CA GLU A 107 -1.29 9.72 -3.28
C GLU A 107 -0.92 10.12 -4.70
N PHE A 108 -0.16 9.27 -5.37
CA PHE A 108 0.28 9.52 -6.73
C PHE A 108 -0.89 9.56 -7.72
N LEU A 109 -1.87 8.67 -7.57
CA LEU A 109 -3.08 8.68 -8.38
C LEU A 109 -3.90 9.97 -8.17
N VAL A 110 -4.02 10.44 -6.92
CA VAL A 110 -4.70 11.71 -6.63
C VAL A 110 -3.94 12.88 -7.25
N HIS A 111 -2.62 12.90 -7.17
CA HIS A 111 -1.80 13.92 -7.82
C HIS A 111 -2.00 13.96 -9.34
N LEU A 112 -2.06 12.80 -10.00
CA LEU A 112 -2.38 12.71 -11.43
C LEU A 112 -3.80 13.24 -11.72
N HIS A 113 -4.77 12.89 -10.87
CA HIS A 113 -6.14 13.36 -10.99
C HIS A 113 -6.27 14.88 -10.89
N GLU A 114 -5.57 15.50 -9.94
CA GLU A 114 -5.53 16.96 -9.76
C GLU A 114 -4.91 17.65 -10.99
N ARG A 115 -3.99 16.99 -11.68
CA ARG A 115 -3.39 17.45 -12.95
C ARG A 115 -4.25 17.17 -14.19
N GLY A 116 -5.48 16.70 -14.01
CA GLY A 116 -6.44 16.50 -15.09
C GLY A 116 -6.47 15.09 -15.68
N VAL A 117 -5.66 14.15 -15.19
CA VAL A 117 -5.74 12.75 -15.64
C VAL A 117 -7.04 12.12 -15.16
N ARG A 118 -7.74 11.41 -16.04
CA ARG A 118 -9.00 10.72 -15.73
C ARG A 118 -8.88 9.27 -16.17
N LEU A 119 -9.01 8.35 -15.22
CA LEU A 119 -9.04 6.92 -15.51
C LEU A 119 -10.45 6.50 -15.98
N PRO A 120 -10.57 5.72 -17.06
CA PRO A 120 -11.86 5.27 -17.58
C PRO A 120 -12.36 4.09 -16.76
N PHE A 121 -13.22 4.34 -15.77
CA PHE A 121 -13.84 3.31 -14.96
C PHE A 121 -15.23 2.96 -15.46
N ALA A 122 -15.49 1.67 -15.68
CA ALA A 122 -16.81 1.16 -15.99
C ALA A 122 -17.76 1.33 -14.79
N HIS A 123 -19.01 1.69 -15.06
CA HIS A 123 -20.03 1.77 -14.00
C HIS A 123 -20.32 0.38 -13.42
N ARG A 124 -20.06 0.20 -12.12
CA ARG A 124 -20.30 -1.06 -11.41
C ARG A 124 -20.76 -0.76 -9.98
N ALA A 125 -22.06 -0.88 -9.74
CA ALA A 125 -22.62 -0.75 -8.40
C ALA A 125 -22.00 -1.79 -7.45
N ARG A 126 -21.39 -1.34 -6.36
CA ARG A 126 -20.76 -2.20 -5.35
C ARG A 126 -20.60 -1.49 -4.02
N THR A 127 -20.68 -2.23 -2.93
CA THR A 127 -20.26 -1.74 -1.62
C THR A 127 -18.77 -1.97 -1.44
N VAL A 128 -18.04 -0.94 -1.02
CA VAL A 128 -16.59 -1.02 -0.76
C VAL A 128 -16.31 -0.62 0.69
N LEU A 129 -15.66 -1.51 1.43
CA LEU A 129 -15.13 -1.23 2.75
C LEU A 129 -13.61 -1.09 2.69
N LEU A 130 -13.09 0.10 2.99
CA LEU A 130 -11.66 0.34 3.12
C LEU A 130 -11.22 0.13 4.57
N HIS A 131 -10.19 -0.68 4.78
CA HIS A 131 -9.38 -0.68 5.99
C HIS A 131 -8.06 0.03 5.72
N GLY A 132 -7.88 1.22 6.31
CA GLY A 132 -6.63 1.97 6.21
C GLY A 132 -5.50 1.34 7.01
N HIS A 133 -4.32 1.22 6.39
CA HIS A 133 -3.13 0.64 7.01
C HIS A 133 -2.58 1.53 8.12
N CYS A 134 -2.00 0.98 9.18
CA CYS A 134 -1.43 1.78 10.28
C CYS A 134 -0.32 2.75 9.82
N HIS A 135 0.68 2.27 9.08
CA HIS A 135 1.71 3.14 8.46
C HIS A 135 1.13 4.20 7.51
N GLN A 136 0.10 3.85 6.73
CA GLN A 136 -0.59 4.79 5.87
C GLN A 136 -1.27 5.90 6.69
N LYS A 137 -2.03 5.53 7.72
CA LYS A 137 -2.71 6.46 8.63
C LYS A 137 -1.74 7.39 9.35
N ALA A 138 -0.58 6.88 9.74
CA ALA A 138 0.41 7.63 10.50
C ALA A 138 1.08 8.75 9.68
N LEU A 139 1.38 8.50 8.41
CA LEU A 139 2.16 9.44 7.59
C LEU A 139 1.31 10.24 6.61
N VAL A 140 0.40 9.59 5.90
CA VAL A 140 -0.30 10.14 4.73
C VAL A 140 -1.80 10.35 5.00
N GLY A 141 -2.36 9.52 5.87
CA GLY A 141 -3.81 9.38 6.02
C GLY A 141 -4.44 8.51 4.93
N THR A 142 -5.75 8.29 5.04
CA THR A 142 -6.51 7.37 4.19
C THR A 142 -7.35 8.09 3.13
N GLN A 143 -7.37 9.42 3.16
CA GLN A 143 -8.15 10.23 2.24
C GLN A 143 -7.80 10.00 0.76
N PRO A 144 -6.52 9.84 0.37
CA PRO A 144 -6.21 9.52 -1.03
C PRO A 144 -6.80 8.19 -1.49
N SER A 145 -6.78 7.16 -0.62
CA SER A 145 -7.42 5.88 -0.91
C SER A 145 -8.94 6.00 -1.05
N LEU A 146 -9.59 6.76 -0.16
CA LEU A 146 -11.03 7.02 -0.24
C LEU A 146 -11.41 7.80 -1.49
N ALA A 147 -10.64 8.82 -1.86
CA ALA A 147 -10.84 9.61 -3.07
C ALA A 147 -10.75 8.71 -4.30
N ALA A 148 -9.68 7.91 -4.41
CA ALA A 148 -9.48 7.02 -5.54
C ALA A 148 -10.61 5.99 -5.69
N LEU A 149 -11.04 5.37 -4.58
CA LEU A 149 -12.15 4.41 -4.60
C LEU A 149 -13.50 5.07 -4.96
N ARG A 150 -13.71 6.34 -4.60
CA ARG A 150 -14.92 7.09 -4.94
C ARG A 150 -14.99 7.53 -6.40
N TRP A 151 -13.89 7.44 -7.15
CA TRP A 151 -13.93 7.63 -8.60
C TRP A 151 -14.65 6.49 -9.33
N LEU A 152 -14.83 5.34 -8.69
CA LEU A 152 -15.54 4.20 -9.26
C LEU A 152 -17.05 4.52 -9.37
N PRO A 153 -17.62 4.63 -10.58
CA PRO A 153 -19.01 5.01 -10.73
C PRO A 153 -19.95 3.94 -10.16
N GLY A 154 -20.87 4.37 -9.29
CA GLY A 154 -21.82 3.51 -8.60
C GLY A 154 -21.29 2.84 -7.31
N ALA A 155 -20.04 3.09 -6.91
CA ALA A 155 -19.49 2.52 -5.69
C ALA A 155 -19.95 3.26 -4.42
N ALA A 156 -20.49 2.51 -3.46
CA ALA A 156 -20.75 2.99 -2.11
C ALA A 156 -19.53 2.70 -1.23
N VAL A 157 -18.66 3.70 -1.06
CA VAL A 157 -17.37 3.57 -0.37
C VAL A 157 -17.46 4.08 1.07
N ARG A 158 -17.07 3.25 2.03
CA ARG A 158 -16.88 3.64 3.43
C ARG A 158 -15.54 3.14 3.97
N GLU A 159 -14.97 3.87 4.92
CA GLU A 159 -13.83 3.41 5.71
C GLU A 159 -14.32 2.76 7.01
N VAL A 160 -13.67 1.69 7.46
CA VAL A 160 -13.85 1.17 8.82
C VAL A 160 -12.95 1.93 9.79
N ASP A 161 -13.56 2.51 10.82
CA ASP A 161 -12.86 3.17 11.93
C ASP A 161 -12.17 2.15 12.84
N SER A 162 -11.06 1.62 12.35
CA SER A 162 -10.27 0.57 13.00
C SER A 162 -8.83 1.03 13.19
N GLY A 163 -8.19 0.55 14.24
CA GLY A 163 -6.75 0.72 14.46
C GLY A 163 -5.92 -0.22 13.58
N CYS A 164 -4.86 -0.79 14.14
CA CYS A 164 -4.08 -1.84 13.48
C CYS A 164 -4.94 -3.12 13.28
N CYS A 165 -4.69 -3.86 12.19
CA CYS A 165 -5.34 -5.16 11.93
C CYS A 165 -4.95 -6.26 12.95
N GLY A 166 -3.81 -6.10 13.64
CA GLY A 166 -3.29 -7.04 14.62
C GLY A 166 -2.03 -7.80 14.18
N MET A 167 -1.71 -7.83 12.88
CA MET A 167 -0.56 -8.63 12.40
C MET A 167 0.81 -8.00 12.64
N ALA A 168 0.93 -6.69 12.43
CA ALA A 168 2.19 -5.93 12.60
C ALA A 168 3.46 -6.66 12.11
N GLY A 169 3.46 -7.19 10.88
CA GLY A 169 4.55 -8.01 10.35
C GLY A 169 4.42 -9.47 10.80
N SER A 170 5.43 -9.98 11.52
CA SER A 170 5.44 -11.36 12.06
C SER A 170 4.72 -11.50 13.40
N PHE A 171 4.46 -10.39 14.11
CA PHE A 171 3.90 -10.39 15.46
C PHE A 171 2.66 -11.29 15.57
N GLY A 172 1.72 -11.19 14.64
CA GLY A 172 0.51 -12.02 14.68
C GLY A 172 0.70 -13.51 14.38
N PHE A 173 1.86 -13.93 13.89
CA PHE A 173 2.21 -15.34 13.71
C PHE A 173 2.95 -15.94 14.92
N GLU A 174 3.51 -15.11 15.79
CA GLU A 174 4.23 -15.57 16.98
C GLU A 174 3.25 -16.18 17.98
N ALA A 175 3.56 -17.37 18.49
CA ALA A 175 2.65 -18.14 19.32
C ALA A 175 2.25 -17.38 20.59
N GLU A 176 3.17 -16.60 21.16
CA GLU A 176 2.92 -15.77 22.34
C GLU A 176 1.97 -14.59 22.05
N HIS A 177 1.91 -14.13 20.80
CA HIS A 177 1.20 -12.92 20.39
C HIS A 177 -0.09 -13.20 19.61
N TYR A 178 -0.31 -14.44 19.15
CA TYR A 178 -1.44 -14.84 18.33
C TYR A 178 -2.80 -14.43 18.91
N ALA A 179 -3.04 -14.71 20.19
CA ALA A 179 -4.30 -14.36 20.85
C ALA A 179 -4.53 -12.83 20.90
N VAL A 180 -3.45 -12.05 21.10
CA VAL A 180 -3.51 -10.59 21.11
C VAL A 180 -3.79 -10.05 19.70
N SER A 181 -3.11 -10.59 18.68
CA SER A 181 -3.33 -10.24 17.28
C SER A 181 -4.80 -10.43 16.86
N LEU A 182 -5.39 -11.59 17.18
CA LEU A 182 -6.80 -11.85 16.91
C LEU A 182 -7.71 -10.91 17.69
N ALA A 183 -7.45 -10.70 18.98
CA ALA A 183 -8.24 -9.79 19.80
C ALA A 183 -8.23 -8.36 19.25
N MET A 184 -7.11 -7.89 18.69
CA MET A 184 -7.02 -6.58 18.02
C MET A 184 -7.93 -6.51 16.80
N GLY A 185 -7.90 -7.53 15.93
CA GLY A 185 -8.78 -7.60 14.76
C GLY A 185 -10.27 -7.67 15.12
N GLU A 186 -10.61 -8.39 16.19
CA GLU A 186 -11.97 -8.55 16.70
C GLU A 186 -12.60 -7.27 17.26
N ARG A 187 -11.78 -6.28 17.67
CA ARG A 187 -12.30 -5.02 18.25
C ARG A 187 -13.28 -4.31 17.32
N VAL A 188 -12.92 -4.16 16.05
CA VAL A 188 -13.74 -3.44 15.05
C VAL A 188 -13.67 -4.09 13.67
N LEU A 189 -12.46 -4.41 13.19
CA LEU A 189 -12.23 -4.77 11.79
C LEU A 189 -12.99 -6.04 11.38
N PHE A 190 -12.83 -7.13 12.13
CA PHE A 190 -13.41 -8.41 11.77
C PHE A 190 -14.93 -8.40 11.82
N LYS A 191 -15.51 -7.80 12.87
CA LYS A 191 -16.95 -7.61 12.97
C LYS A 191 -17.48 -6.79 11.80
N ALA A 192 -16.87 -5.66 11.49
CA ALA A 192 -17.30 -4.78 10.39
C ALA A 192 -17.27 -5.47 9.02
N ILE A 193 -16.37 -6.44 8.83
CA ILE A 193 -16.25 -7.24 7.61
C ILE A 193 -17.29 -8.37 7.57
N ARG A 194 -17.54 -9.05 8.69
CA ARG A 194 -18.56 -10.12 8.76
C ARG A 194 -19.98 -9.58 8.58
N ASP A 195 -20.22 -8.35 9.00
CA ASP A 195 -21.51 -7.66 8.83
C ASP A 195 -21.75 -7.15 7.39
N LEU A 196 -20.76 -7.26 6.49
CA LEU A 196 -20.92 -6.85 5.09
C LEU A 196 -21.72 -7.87 4.27
N PRO A 197 -22.44 -7.40 3.24
CA PRO A 197 -22.95 -8.26 2.18
C PRO A 197 -21.86 -9.19 1.60
N PRO A 198 -22.23 -10.41 1.15
CA PRO A 198 -21.26 -11.35 0.58
C PRO A 198 -20.49 -10.82 -0.63
N ASP A 199 -21.15 -9.98 -1.45
CA ASP A 199 -20.62 -9.36 -2.66
C ASP A 199 -19.86 -8.04 -2.40
N ALA A 200 -19.85 -7.55 -1.16
CA ALA A 200 -19.09 -6.35 -0.81
C ALA A 200 -17.58 -6.58 -0.98
N VAL A 201 -16.89 -5.56 -1.50
CA VAL A 201 -15.45 -5.56 -1.70
C VAL A 201 -14.76 -5.02 -0.44
N VAL A 202 -13.86 -5.80 0.14
CA VAL A 202 -12.98 -5.34 1.22
C VAL A 202 -11.65 -4.92 0.60
N VAL A 203 -11.16 -3.74 0.94
CA VAL A 203 -9.89 -3.18 0.43
C VAL A 203 -8.93 -2.94 1.57
N ALA A 204 -7.69 -3.42 1.42
CA ALA A 204 -6.58 -3.17 2.35
C ALA A 204 -5.23 -3.16 1.60
N ALA A 205 -4.43 -2.11 1.80
CA ALA A 205 -3.18 -1.89 1.06
C ALA A 205 -2.01 -2.79 1.51
N GLY A 206 -1.88 -3.11 2.79
CA GLY A 206 -0.75 -3.93 3.27
C GLY A 206 -0.98 -5.45 3.19
N ALA A 207 0.07 -6.20 2.86
CA ALA A 207 0.08 -7.66 2.77
C ALA A 207 -0.36 -8.31 4.08
N SER A 208 0.23 -7.91 5.20
CA SER A 208 -0.16 -8.42 6.53
C SER A 208 -1.62 -8.10 6.88
N CYS A 209 -2.13 -6.93 6.47
CA CYS A 209 -3.54 -6.59 6.69
C CYS A 209 -4.47 -7.52 5.89
N ARG A 210 -4.15 -7.79 4.62
CA ARG A 210 -4.95 -8.71 3.79
C ARG A 210 -4.92 -10.14 4.33
N GLN A 211 -3.75 -10.62 4.76
CA GLN A 211 -3.61 -11.93 5.39
C GLN A 211 -4.42 -12.03 6.68
N GLN A 212 -4.36 -11.02 7.54
CA GLN A 212 -5.12 -10.98 8.79
C GLN A 212 -6.63 -11.02 8.57
N ILE A 213 -7.11 -10.25 7.59
CA ILE A 213 -8.52 -10.21 7.22
C ILE A 213 -8.96 -11.60 6.74
N LEU A 214 -8.18 -12.23 5.87
CA LEU A 214 -8.48 -13.58 5.38
C LEU A 214 -8.50 -14.58 6.54
N HIS A 215 -7.49 -14.54 7.40
CA HIS A 215 -7.37 -15.44 8.54
C HIS A 215 -8.52 -15.29 9.56
N GLY A 216 -8.84 -14.05 9.95
CA GLY A 216 -9.84 -13.77 10.98
C GLY A 216 -11.30 -13.78 10.52
N THR A 217 -11.55 -13.66 9.21
CA THR A 217 -12.93 -13.52 8.69
C THR A 217 -13.28 -14.47 7.54
N GLY A 218 -12.30 -15.14 6.95
CA GLY A 218 -12.47 -15.91 5.71
C GLY A 218 -12.71 -15.06 4.46
N ARG A 219 -12.82 -13.73 4.58
CA ARG A 219 -13.01 -12.82 3.45
C ARG A 219 -11.66 -12.45 2.85
N ARG A 220 -11.55 -12.51 1.52
CA ARG A 220 -10.39 -12.01 0.81
C ARG A 220 -10.50 -10.50 0.64
N ALA A 221 -9.55 -9.75 1.19
CA ALA A 221 -9.38 -8.34 0.89
C ALA A 221 -8.53 -8.15 -0.37
N LEU A 222 -8.91 -7.18 -1.22
CA LEU A 222 -8.16 -6.77 -2.39
C LEU A 222 -7.17 -5.65 -2.04
N HIS A 223 -6.08 -5.55 -2.80
CA HIS A 223 -5.32 -4.31 -2.82
C HIS A 223 -6.13 -3.21 -3.55
N LEU A 224 -5.93 -1.95 -3.18
CA LEU A 224 -6.62 -0.81 -3.80
C LEU A 224 -6.45 -0.80 -5.33
N VAL A 225 -5.22 -1.01 -5.81
CA VAL A 225 -4.92 -1.12 -7.24
C VAL A 225 -5.67 -2.26 -7.93
N GLU A 226 -5.92 -3.40 -7.27
CA GLU A 226 -6.72 -4.47 -7.88
C GLU A 226 -8.18 -4.03 -8.01
N ALA A 227 -8.75 -3.45 -6.94
CA ALA A 227 -10.14 -2.96 -6.95
C ALA A 227 -10.39 -1.89 -8.03
N LEU A 228 -9.42 -0.99 -8.24
CA LEU A 228 -9.48 0.03 -9.28
C LEU A 228 -9.27 -0.59 -10.67
N ALA A 229 -8.20 -1.37 -10.84
CA ALA A 229 -7.80 -1.91 -12.15
C ALA A 229 -8.82 -2.90 -12.72
N ASP A 230 -9.55 -3.63 -11.87
CA ASP A 230 -10.60 -4.56 -12.29
C ASP A 230 -11.88 -3.85 -12.76
N THR A 231 -11.95 -2.54 -12.56
CA THR A 231 -13.07 -1.68 -12.95
C THR A 231 -12.71 -0.77 -14.12
N LEU A 232 -11.48 -0.83 -14.64
CA LEU A 232 -11.12 -0.14 -15.87
C LEU A 232 -11.95 -0.67 -17.05
N GLU A 233 -12.34 0.23 -17.94
CA GLU A 233 -12.91 -0.14 -19.23
C GLU A 233 -11.87 -0.91 -20.07
N ALA A 234 -12.34 -1.81 -20.94
CA ALA A 234 -11.44 -2.46 -21.88
C ALA A 234 -10.83 -1.41 -22.82
N PRO A 235 -9.56 -1.56 -23.23
CA PRO A 235 -8.98 -0.68 -24.25
C PRO A 235 -9.88 -0.71 -25.50
N SER A 236 -10.32 0.46 -25.93
CA SER A 236 -11.04 0.68 -27.18
C SER A 236 -10.14 0.46 -28.40
#